data_AF-A0A1K2IZB5-F1
#
_entry.id   AF-A0A1K2IZB5-F1
#
_cell.length_a   1.000
_cell.length_b   1.000
_cell.length_c   1.000
_cell.angle_alpha   90.00
_cell.angle_beta   90.00
_cell.angle_gamma   90.00
#
_symmetry.space_group_name_H-M   'P 1'
#
loop_
_entity.id
_entity.type
_entity.pdbx_description
1 polymer ?
#
loop_
_entity_poly.entity_id
_entity_poly.type
_entity_poly.pdbx_seq_one_letter_code
_entity_poly.pdbx_strand_id
1 'polypeptide(L)'
;LQNNMNADEYFDVTEITGTKYTDNKPLINLTALMDDSFANKFKGLFYDAYPVDLLTLDRAENEEDFAGIPPVKAFPVFTSYLQYLGNDKGNAFLKQTFPYKYDLFSFYKSDWYELVSKSASKYVGVPANARPQVINNLLQSTYGIIPTVKYKVKAKYILPGDKAGSEKQIDYEFK
;
A
#
# COMPACT_ATOMS: atom_id res chain seq x y z
N LEU A 1 0.36 -9.33 -1.85
CA LEU A 1 -0.71 -10.32 -2.14
C LEU A 1 -1.25 -10.10 -3.54
N GLN A 2 -1.87 -11.12 -4.12
CA GLN A 2 -2.53 -11.06 -5.43
C GLN A 2 -4.04 -11.30 -5.25
N ASN A 3 -4.85 -10.65 -6.06
CA ASN A 3 -6.26 -10.99 -6.24
C ASN A 3 -6.42 -11.73 -7.57
N ASN A 4 -7.11 -12.87 -7.58
CA ASN A 4 -7.41 -13.57 -8.83
C ASN A 4 -8.81 -13.16 -9.29
N MET A 5 -8.94 -13.02 -10.60
CA MET A 5 -10.20 -12.79 -11.28
C MET A 5 -10.57 -14.00 -12.11
N ASN A 6 -11.81 -14.03 -12.58
CA ASN A 6 -12.23 -14.90 -13.66
C ASN A 6 -13.12 -14.05 -14.56
N ALA A 7 -12.48 -13.27 -15.43
CA ALA A 7 -13.14 -12.27 -16.26
C ALA A 7 -13.00 -12.64 -17.75
N ASP A 8 -14.06 -12.35 -18.52
CA ASP A 8 -14.05 -12.54 -19.97
C ASP A 8 -13.06 -11.57 -20.65
N GLU A 9 -12.90 -10.38 -20.06
CA GLU A 9 -12.00 -9.30 -20.45
C GLU A 9 -10.92 -9.03 -19.40
N TYR A 10 -9.77 -8.54 -19.84
CA TYR A 10 -8.65 -8.14 -19.00
C TYR A 10 -8.40 -6.64 -19.13
N PHE A 11 -7.85 -6.04 -18.07
CA PHE A 11 -7.55 -4.60 -18.04
C PHE A 11 -6.47 -4.22 -19.04
N ASP A 12 -6.66 -3.09 -19.71
CA ASP A 12 -5.72 -2.57 -20.70
C ASP A 12 -4.71 -1.57 -20.09
N VAL A 13 -3.78 -1.09 -20.93
CA VAL A 13 -2.75 -0.12 -20.51
C VAL A 13 -3.36 1.22 -20.08
N THR A 14 -4.46 1.64 -20.72
CA THR A 14 -5.15 2.90 -20.40
C THR A 14 -5.75 2.86 -19.01
N GLU A 15 -6.31 1.73 -18.62
CA GLU A 15 -6.89 1.55 -17.29
C GLU A 15 -5.84 1.47 -16.20
N ILE A 16 -4.68 0.86 -16.51
CA ILE A 16 -3.66 0.49 -15.51
C ILE A 16 -2.59 1.57 -15.29
N THR A 17 -2.10 2.18 -16.38
CA THR A 17 -1.01 3.18 -16.32
C THR A 17 -1.46 4.54 -16.86
N GLY A 18 -2.60 4.60 -17.53
CA GLY A 18 -3.04 5.79 -18.24
C GLY A 18 -2.39 5.96 -19.61
N THR A 19 -2.97 6.84 -20.41
CA THR A 19 -2.43 7.30 -21.69
C THR A 19 -2.58 8.82 -21.81
N LYS A 20 -2.11 9.40 -22.92
CA LYS A 20 -2.38 10.81 -23.24
C LYS A 20 -3.87 11.17 -23.28
N TYR A 21 -4.77 10.19 -23.44
CA TYR A 21 -6.22 10.40 -23.45
C TYR A 21 -6.86 10.35 -22.06
N THR A 22 -6.07 10.02 -21.02
CA THR A 22 -6.47 9.98 -19.61
C THR A 22 -5.59 10.88 -18.75
N ASP A 23 -4.99 11.91 -19.35
CA ASP A 23 -4.02 12.81 -18.71
C ASP A 23 -2.81 12.07 -18.11
N ASN A 24 -2.44 10.93 -18.70
CA ASN A 24 -1.43 10.00 -18.19
C ASN A 24 -1.73 9.47 -16.78
N LYS A 25 -3.01 9.46 -16.38
CA LYS A 25 -3.48 8.89 -15.12
C LYS A 25 -4.18 7.55 -15.38
N PRO A 26 -3.99 6.55 -14.50
CA PRO A 26 -4.76 5.32 -14.56
C PRO A 26 -6.24 5.60 -14.27
N LEU A 27 -7.11 4.83 -14.92
CA LEU A 27 -8.56 4.91 -14.69
C LEU A 27 -8.97 4.13 -13.43
N ILE A 28 -8.11 3.22 -12.95
CA ILE A 28 -8.35 2.46 -11.71
C ILE A 28 -7.56 3.08 -10.58
N ASN A 29 -8.28 3.40 -9.50
CA ASN A 29 -7.68 3.88 -8.27
C ASN A 29 -8.00 2.91 -7.13
N LEU A 30 -6.97 2.50 -6.39
CA LEU A 30 -7.09 1.55 -5.29
C LEU A 30 -6.79 2.23 -3.97
N THR A 31 -7.59 1.92 -2.96
CA THR A 31 -7.37 2.40 -1.58
C THR A 31 -7.61 1.25 -0.62
N ALA A 32 -6.59 0.89 0.15
CA ALA A 32 -6.72 -0.10 1.20
C ALA A 32 -7.60 0.44 2.32
N LEU A 33 -8.54 -0.37 2.82
CA LEU A 33 -9.39 0.04 3.94
C LEU A 33 -8.65 0.02 5.28
N MET A 34 -7.59 -0.80 5.40
CA MET A 34 -6.76 -0.92 6.60
C MET A 34 -7.59 -1.17 7.87
N ASP A 35 -8.66 -1.97 7.78
CA ASP A 35 -9.57 -2.32 8.88
C ASP A 35 -9.18 -3.62 9.60
N ASP A 36 -8.12 -4.29 9.16
CA ASP A 36 -7.59 -5.51 9.75
C ASP A 36 -6.72 -5.25 10.99
N SER A 37 -6.52 -6.29 11.80
CA SER A 37 -5.73 -6.21 13.04
C SER A 37 -4.26 -5.87 12.82
N PHE A 38 -3.68 -6.27 11.68
CA PHE A 38 -2.28 -6.01 11.36
C PHE A 38 -2.08 -4.53 11.02
N ALA A 39 -2.96 -3.96 10.20
CA ALA A 39 -2.98 -2.51 9.94
C ALA A 39 -3.22 -1.70 11.23
N ASN A 40 -4.20 -2.10 12.05
CA ASN A 40 -4.52 -1.42 13.31
C ASN A 40 -3.35 -1.38 14.30
N LYS A 41 -2.50 -2.42 14.31
CA LYS A 41 -1.26 -2.42 15.09
C LYS A 41 -0.33 -1.27 14.68
N PHE A 42 -0.04 -1.10 13.39
CA PHE A 42 0.87 -0.03 12.93
C PHE A 42 0.25 1.37 13.05
N LYS A 43 -1.08 1.48 12.91
CA LYS A 43 -1.82 2.71 13.23
C LYS A 43 -1.55 3.17 14.66
N GLY A 44 -1.81 2.29 15.63
CA GLY A 44 -1.60 2.59 17.05
C GLY A 44 -0.12 2.72 17.45
N LEU A 45 0.82 2.09 16.73
CA LEU A 45 2.25 2.23 17.00
C LEU A 45 2.82 3.57 16.51
N PHE A 46 2.44 4.02 15.32
CA PHE A 46 3.03 5.24 14.75
C PHE A 46 2.19 6.01 13.74
N TYR A 47 1.31 5.42 12.93
CA TYR A 47 0.61 6.23 11.90
C TYR A 47 -0.37 7.24 12.50
N ASP A 48 -1.07 6.91 13.59
CA ASP A 48 -2.03 7.82 14.22
C ASP A 48 -1.34 9.01 14.92
N ALA A 49 -0.08 8.83 15.32
CA ALA A 49 0.75 9.84 15.97
C ALA A 49 1.80 10.44 15.03
N TYR A 50 1.68 10.21 13.72
CA TYR A 50 2.69 10.63 12.75
C TYR A 50 2.61 12.13 12.45
N PRO A 51 3.74 12.88 12.40
CA PRO A 51 5.12 12.45 12.68
C PRO A 51 5.36 12.09 14.16
N VAL A 52 6.02 10.97 14.42
CA VAL A 52 6.17 10.45 15.80
C VAL A 52 7.31 11.18 16.50
N ASP A 53 6.98 12.04 17.45
CA ASP A 53 7.99 12.79 18.22
C ASP A 53 8.98 13.53 17.29
N LEU A 54 8.42 14.22 16.29
CA LEU A 54 9.14 14.92 15.22
C LEU A 54 9.97 14.03 14.28
N LEU A 55 9.91 12.71 14.43
CA LEU A 55 10.53 11.77 13.49
C LEU A 55 9.62 11.58 12.27
N THR A 56 10.16 11.90 11.10
CA THR A 56 9.56 11.65 9.79
C THR A 56 10.16 10.41 9.15
N LEU A 57 9.46 9.91 8.13
CA LEU A 57 9.90 8.81 7.27
C LEU A 57 10.65 9.43 6.10
N ASP A 58 11.73 8.82 5.63
CA ASP A 58 12.52 9.35 4.51
C ASP A 58 11.65 9.46 3.24
N ARG A 59 10.75 8.48 3.03
CA ARG A 59 9.80 8.54 1.91
C ARG A 59 8.76 9.65 2.01
N ALA A 60 8.53 10.23 3.19
CA ALA A 60 7.60 11.35 3.35
C ALA A 60 8.11 12.63 2.66
N GLU A 61 9.43 12.71 2.46
CA GLU A 61 10.11 13.85 1.82
C GLU A 61 10.31 13.62 0.31
N ASN A 62 9.96 12.42 -0.19
CA ASN A 62 10.08 12.09 -1.59
C ASN A 62 8.78 12.45 -2.33
N GLU A 63 8.86 13.39 -3.27
CA GLU A 63 7.74 13.80 -4.13
C GLU A 63 7.22 12.64 -5.00
N GLU A 64 8.02 11.58 -5.21
CA GLU A 64 7.63 10.37 -5.93
C GLU A 64 6.89 9.33 -5.05
N ASP A 65 6.69 9.57 -3.74
CA ASP A 65 5.91 8.64 -2.90
C ASP A 65 4.44 8.61 -3.35
N PHE A 66 4.08 7.51 -4.00
CA PHE A 66 2.72 7.29 -4.47
C PHE A 66 1.82 6.66 -3.40
N ALA A 67 2.41 6.05 -2.36
CA ALA A 67 1.70 5.20 -1.40
C ALA A 67 0.93 5.98 -0.32
N GLY A 68 1.45 7.13 0.09
CA GLY A 68 0.92 7.94 1.20
C GLY A 68 1.38 7.45 2.58
N ILE A 69 1.05 8.21 3.61
CA ILE A 69 1.32 7.86 5.02
C ILE A 69 0.01 8.00 5.80
N PRO A 70 -0.64 6.90 6.23
CA PRO A 70 -0.30 5.50 5.98
C PRO A 70 -0.33 5.11 4.47
N PRO A 71 0.31 3.99 4.08
CA PRO A 71 0.51 3.58 2.68
C PRO A 71 -0.75 3.02 1.99
N VAL A 72 -1.89 3.71 2.11
CA VAL A 72 -3.20 3.25 1.61
C VAL A 72 -3.27 3.08 0.09
N LYS A 73 -2.31 3.63 -0.65
CA LYS A 73 -2.21 3.52 -2.12
C LYS A 73 -1.07 2.59 -2.59
N ALA A 74 -0.47 1.79 -1.70
CA ALA A 74 0.64 0.88 -2.02
C ALA A 74 0.18 -0.33 -2.87
N PHE A 75 -0.20 -0.04 -4.11
CA PHE A 75 -0.67 -0.99 -5.10
C PHE A 75 0.14 -0.90 -6.39
N PRO A 76 1.42 -1.34 -6.39
CA PRO A 76 2.19 -1.38 -7.63
C PRO A 76 1.59 -2.40 -8.60
N VAL A 77 1.71 -2.12 -9.90
CA VAL A 77 1.28 -3.02 -10.97
C VAL A 77 2.29 -4.16 -11.10
N PHE A 78 1.83 -5.39 -11.32
CA PHE A 78 2.73 -6.51 -11.65
C PHE A 78 3.46 -6.23 -12.96
N THR A 79 4.80 -6.22 -12.93
CA THR A 79 5.63 -6.08 -14.14
C THR A 79 5.31 -7.15 -15.18
N SER A 80 5.03 -8.38 -14.74
CA SER A 80 4.62 -9.47 -15.63
C SER A 80 3.31 -9.17 -16.35
N TYR A 81 2.34 -8.54 -15.68
CA TYR A 81 1.08 -8.15 -16.30
C TYR A 81 1.31 -7.15 -17.44
N LEU A 82 2.14 -6.12 -17.22
CA LEU A 82 2.51 -5.15 -18.26
C LEU A 82 3.27 -5.82 -19.42
N GLN A 83 4.15 -6.76 -19.13
CA GLN A 83 4.89 -7.50 -20.15
C GLN A 83 3.95 -8.35 -21.04
N TYR A 84 2.98 -9.06 -20.45
CA TYR A 84 2.00 -9.84 -21.21
C TYR A 84 1.08 -8.95 -22.05
N LEU A 85 0.66 -7.79 -21.53
CA LEU A 85 -0.11 -6.82 -22.32
C LEU A 85 0.62 -6.34 -23.59
N GLY A 86 1.95 -6.19 -23.52
CA GLY A 86 2.77 -5.74 -24.64
C GLY A 86 3.04 -6.83 -25.69
N ASN A 87 3.24 -8.08 -25.25
CA ASN A 87 3.83 -9.13 -26.10
C ASN A 87 2.89 -10.29 -26.44
N ASP A 88 1.89 -10.60 -25.60
CA ASP A 88 1.02 -11.78 -25.74
C ASP A 88 -0.40 -11.46 -25.27
N LYS A 89 -1.07 -10.63 -26.07
CA LYS A 89 -2.44 -10.20 -25.82
C LYS A 89 -3.38 -11.40 -25.84
N GLY A 90 -4.14 -11.59 -24.76
CA GLY A 90 -5.08 -12.72 -24.62
C GLY A 90 -4.56 -13.89 -23.79
N ASN A 91 -3.36 -13.80 -23.22
CA ASN A 91 -2.84 -14.79 -22.29
C ASN A 91 -3.82 -15.04 -21.13
N ALA A 92 -4.03 -16.30 -20.75
CA ALA A 92 -4.93 -16.68 -19.66
C ALA A 92 -4.59 -15.99 -18.32
N PHE A 93 -3.31 -15.68 -18.08
CA PHE A 93 -2.86 -14.93 -16.92
C PHE A 93 -3.55 -13.57 -16.79
N LEU A 94 -3.71 -12.83 -17.89
CA LEU A 94 -4.33 -11.50 -17.91
C LEU A 94 -5.81 -11.56 -17.50
N LYS A 95 -6.52 -12.63 -17.88
CA LYS A 95 -7.93 -12.85 -17.53
C LYS A 95 -8.12 -13.35 -16.10
N GLN A 96 -7.08 -13.96 -15.52
CA GLN A 96 -7.14 -14.61 -14.22
C GLN A 96 -6.52 -13.80 -13.08
N THR A 97 -5.79 -12.73 -13.38
CA THR A 97 -5.01 -11.97 -12.39
C THR A 97 -5.42 -10.52 -12.36
N PHE A 98 -5.76 -10.00 -11.18
CA PHE A 98 -5.92 -8.57 -11.02
C PHE A 98 -4.54 -7.87 -11.09
N PRO A 99 -4.36 -6.82 -11.90
CA PRO A 99 -3.04 -6.28 -12.26
C PRO A 99 -2.27 -5.66 -11.10
N TYR A 100 -2.95 -5.28 -10.02
CA TYR A 100 -2.35 -4.57 -8.89
C TYR A 100 -2.01 -5.51 -7.74
N LYS A 101 -0.76 -5.42 -7.26
CA LYS A 101 -0.27 -6.14 -6.08
C LYS A 101 -0.62 -5.37 -4.81
N TYR A 102 -1.17 -6.04 -3.79
CA TYR A 102 -1.24 -5.46 -2.45
C TYR A 102 0.15 -5.48 -1.80
N ASP A 103 0.77 -4.31 -1.59
CA ASP A 103 2.16 -4.19 -1.11
C ASP A 103 2.31 -3.46 0.24
N LEU A 104 1.20 -3.19 0.95
CA LEU A 104 1.20 -2.46 2.21
C LEU A 104 2.14 -3.07 3.27
N PHE A 105 2.32 -4.39 3.29
CA PHE A 105 3.22 -5.06 4.23
C PHE A 105 4.68 -4.66 4.05
N SER A 106 5.13 -4.47 2.80
CA SER A 106 6.48 -4.01 2.51
C SER A 106 6.70 -2.62 3.09
N PHE A 107 5.72 -1.73 2.93
CA PHE A 107 5.73 -0.38 3.51
C PHE A 107 5.65 -0.40 5.03
N TYR A 108 4.75 -1.17 5.63
CA TYR A 108 4.69 -1.30 7.10
C TYR A 108 6.02 -1.75 7.69
N LYS A 109 6.69 -2.70 7.02
CA LYS A 109 7.99 -3.21 7.48
C LYS A 109 9.09 -2.15 7.37
N SER A 110 9.15 -1.46 6.23
CA SER A 110 10.13 -0.40 5.99
C SER A 110 9.92 0.76 6.98
N ASP A 111 8.69 1.26 7.08
CA ASP A 111 8.33 2.37 7.96
C ASP A 111 8.61 2.04 9.43
N TRP A 112 8.21 0.83 9.87
CA TRP A 112 8.49 0.35 11.22
C TRP A 112 9.99 0.29 11.51
N TYR A 113 10.78 -0.32 10.61
CA TYR A 113 12.22 -0.48 10.81
C TYR A 113 12.91 0.89 10.89
N GLU A 114 12.55 1.80 9.99
CA GLU A 114 13.11 3.14 9.94
C GLU A 114 12.78 3.94 11.20
N LEU A 115 11.51 3.99 11.61
CA LEU A 115 11.08 4.72 12.80
C LEU A 115 11.69 4.12 14.08
N VAL A 116 11.81 2.79 14.18
CA VAL A 116 12.52 2.13 15.28
C VAL A 116 14.00 2.55 15.30
N SER A 117 14.67 2.54 14.16
CA SER A 117 16.08 2.93 14.03
C SER A 117 16.32 4.40 14.40
N LYS A 118 15.49 5.31 13.88
CA LYS A 118 15.52 6.74 14.20
C LYS A 118 15.24 6.99 15.69
N SER A 119 14.25 6.29 16.25
CA SER A 119 13.93 6.35 17.69
C SER A 119 15.09 5.85 18.55
N ALA A 120 15.70 4.72 18.18
CA ALA A 120 16.81 4.15 18.92
C ALA A 120 18.00 5.11 18.94
N SER A 121 18.29 5.72 17.79
CA SER A 121 19.36 6.71 17.63
C SER A 121 19.10 7.99 18.43
N LYS A 122 17.88 8.55 18.37
CA LYS A 122 17.51 9.77 19.10
C LYS A 122 17.56 9.60 20.62
N TYR A 123 17.25 8.41 21.13
CA TYR A 123 17.12 8.13 22.56
C TYR A 123 18.22 7.23 23.13
N VAL A 124 19.37 7.13 22.47
CA VAL A 124 20.56 6.43 23.00
C VAL A 124 20.90 6.99 24.38
N GLY A 125 21.10 6.11 25.36
CA GLY A 125 21.48 6.49 26.74
C GLY A 125 20.37 7.12 27.59
N VAL A 126 19.22 7.47 27.01
CA VAL A 126 18.08 8.01 27.76
C VAL A 126 17.33 6.85 28.42
N PRO A 127 17.04 6.85 29.74
CA PRO A 127 16.30 5.77 30.38
C PRO A 127 14.83 5.77 29.95
N ALA A 128 14.18 4.60 29.95
CA ALA A 128 12.82 4.43 29.43
C ALA A 128 11.77 5.36 30.11
N ASN A 129 11.90 5.63 31.40
CA ASN A 129 11.02 6.54 32.14
C ASN A 129 11.14 8.02 31.74
N ALA A 130 12.19 8.40 31.02
CA ALA A 130 12.41 9.76 30.51
C ALA A 130 12.06 9.91 29.03
N ARG A 131 11.63 8.83 28.35
CA ARG A 131 11.22 8.84 26.94
C ARG A 131 9.71 9.01 26.82
N PRO A 132 9.18 9.63 25.74
CA PRO A 132 7.75 9.58 25.43
C PRO A 132 7.25 8.14 25.36
N GLN A 133 6.02 7.89 25.85
CA GLN A 133 5.47 6.53 25.87
C GLN A 133 5.36 5.91 24.47
N VAL A 134 5.05 6.70 23.44
CA VAL A 134 5.00 6.24 22.05
C VAL A 134 6.35 5.70 21.57
N ILE A 135 7.44 6.32 22.00
CA ILE A 135 8.80 5.86 21.69
C ILE A 135 9.11 4.55 22.41
N ASN A 136 8.73 4.41 23.69
CA ASN A 136 8.89 3.15 24.41
C ASN A 136 8.13 2.02 23.73
N ASN A 137 6.86 2.26 23.36
CA ASN A 137 6.03 1.29 22.65
C ASN A 137 6.65 0.88 21.31
N LEU A 138 7.14 1.86 20.54
CA LEU A 138 7.79 1.61 19.25
C LEU A 138 9.08 0.80 19.40
N LEU A 139 9.98 1.17 20.31
CA LEU A 139 11.25 0.47 20.55
C LEU A 139 11.08 -0.96 21.08
N GLN A 140 10.00 -1.22 21.82
CA GLN A 140 9.66 -2.56 22.33
C GLN A 140 8.81 -3.37 21.35
N SER A 141 8.33 -2.75 20.27
CA SER A 141 7.48 -3.42 19.29
C SER A 141 8.26 -4.39 18.40
N THR A 142 7.55 -5.32 17.79
CA THR A 142 8.06 -6.19 16.74
C THR A 142 7.24 -6.00 15.48
N TYR A 143 7.78 -6.33 14.30
CA TYR A 143 6.98 -6.36 13.07
C TYR A 143 5.82 -7.37 13.17
N GLY A 144 6.08 -8.57 13.71
CA GLY A 144 5.10 -9.62 13.93
C GLY A 144 4.82 -10.48 12.69
N ILE A 145 3.85 -11.39 12.83
CA ILE A 145 3.42 -12.32 11.77
C ILE A 145 2.23 -11.70 11.04
N ILE A 146 2.26 -11.72 9.72
CA ILE A 146 1.16 -11.23 8.89
C ILE A 146 0.00 -12.24 8.97
N PRO A 147 -1.20 -11.84 9.41
CA PRO A 147 -2.33 -12.76 9.54
C PRO A 147 -2.78 -13.34 8.19
N THR A 148 -3.19 -14.60 8.17
CA THR A 148 -3.82 -15.20 6.99
C THR A 148 -5.31 -14.86 6.98
N VAL A 149 -5.63 -13.63 6.58
CA VAL A 149 -7.01 -13.10 6.49
C VAL A 149 -7.24 -12.43 5.14
N LYS A 150 -8.48 -11.99 4.91
CA LYS A 150 -8.82 -11.13 3.77
C LYS A 150 -8.52 -9.67 4.10
N TYR A 151 -7.86 -9.00 3.16
CA TYR A 151 -7.52 -7.58 3.23
C TYR A 151 -8.39 -6.81 2.25
N LYS A 152 -9.24 -5.92 2.77
CA LYS A 152 -10.23 -5.22 1.97
C LYS A 152 -9.64 -3.99 1.29
N VAL A 153 -10.00 -3.81 0.03
CA VAL A 153 -9.55 -2.72 -0.83
C VAL A 153 -10.77 -2.14 -1.54
N LYS A 154 -10.87 -0.81 -1.54
CA LYS A 154 -11.83 -0.08 -2.37
C LYS A 154 -11.18 0.21 -3.72
N ALA A 155 -11.79 -0.32 -4.78
CA ALA A 155 -11.44 -0.01 -6.15
C ALA A 155 -12.46 1.00 -6.72
N LYS A 156 -11.96 2.08 -7.31
CA LYS A 156 -12.78 3.11 -7.95
C LYS A 156 -12.33 3.29 -9.39
N TYR A 157 -13.29 3.27 -10.31
CA TYR A 157 -13.07 3.66 -11.70
C TYR A 157 -13.27 5.17 -11.80
N ILE A 158 -12.29 5.89 -12.34
CA ILE A 158 -12.29 7.34 -12.53
C ILE A 158 -12.23 7.60 -14.01
N LEU A 159 -13.25 8.30 -14.53
CA LEU A 159 -13.31 8.70 -15.93
C LEU A 159 -12.47 9.96 -16.16
N PRO A 160 -12.00 10.21 -17.41
CA PRO A 160 -11.27 11.43 -17.74
C PRO A 160 -11.97 12.71 -17.28
N GLY A 161 -11.19 13.69 -16.81
CA GLY A 161 -11.70 14.90 -16.17
C GLY A 161 -12.18 14.70 -14.74
N ASP A 162 -11.60 13.73 -14.02
CA ASP A 162 -11.87 13.41 -12.61
C ASP A 162 -13.35 13.09 -12.29
N LYS A 163 -14.10 12.62 -13.29
CA LYS A 163 -15.50 12.23 -13.13
C LYS A 163 -15.57 10.89 -12.40
N ALA A 164 -16.37 10.85 -11.32
CA ALA A 164 -16.58 9.60 -10.57
C ALA A 164 -17.28 8.56 -11.46
N GLY A 165 -16.65 7.40 -11.62
CA GLY A 165 -17.26 6.21 -12.20
C GLY A 165 -17.82 5.28 -11.12
N SER A 166 -17.70 3.98 -11.34
CA SER A 166 -18.15 2.94 -10.41
C SER A 166 -17.17 2.71 -9.26
N GLU A 167 -17.67 2.14 -8.17
CA GLU A 167 -16.84 1.66 -7.06
C GLU A 167 -17.19 0.24 -6.67
N LYS A 168 -16.20 -0.52 -6.21
CA LYS A 168 -16.36 -1.88 -5.72
C LYS A 168 -15.36 -2.17 -4.63
N GLN A 169 -15.75 -2.99 -3.65
CA GLN A 169 -14.82 -3.57 -2.69
C GLN A 169 -14.29 -4.90 -3.22
N ILE A 170 -12.98 -5.10 -3.11
CA ILE A 170 -12.28 -6.35 -3.45
C ILE A 170 -11.44 -6.82 -2.26
N ASP A 171 -11.22 -8.12 -2.17
CA ASP A 171 -10.45 -8.73 -1.09
C ASP A 171 -9.14 -9.34 -1.62
N TYR A 172 -8.04 -9.10 -0.93
CA TYR A 172 -6.75 -9.77 -1.16
C TYR A 172 -6.51 -10.81 -0.06
N GLU A 173 -5.93 -11.95 -0.39
CA GLU A 173 -5.63 -13.01 0.57
C GLU A 173 -4.32 -13.72 0.20
N PHE A 174 -3.72 -14.42 1.16
CA PHE A 174 -2.66 -15.39 0.89
C PHE A 174 -3.33 -16.64 0.31
N LYS A 175 -2.90 -17.05 -0.90
CA LYS A 175 -3.32 -18.30 -1.53
C LYS A 175 -2.19 -19.31 -1.51
#